data_AF-C7YXN3-F1
#
_entry.id   AF-C7YXN3-F1
#
_cell.length_a   1.000
_cell.length_b   1.000
_cell.length_c   1.000
_cell.angle_alpha   90.00
_cell.angle_beta   90.00
_cell.angle_gamma   90.00
#
_symmetry.space_group_name_H-M   'P 1'
#
loop_
_entity.id
_entity.type
_entity.pdbx_description
1 polymer ?
#
loop_
_entity_poly.entity_id
_entity_poly.type
_entity_poly.pdbx_seq_one_letter_code
_entity_poly.pdbx_strand_id
1 'polypeptide(L)'
;MSGMEPLAALGLACNIMQLLSFGGEVISLCRKVYKTGEIDPSLKDYSSQTAKICESLNDNLSQRQSNLGPDALALQQRATMCKAAADKLNHELQLLTPASGASRWRRGFTAPIKAIRHKHQLSELEKDLDSLKSSLDTQLLARIFDLGLLATTLQQVASGQKDLSQQMVKALEDAQDRFNAEYLRNQRVIEQQIAATTRDLQDERARVQREKRENEQRQDWHHLLKSLHFDARTERVNMIRQEYFNTCRWIFGSSPQYDLAGYHEPKQAYPERHPQAWPCFTTWLESKGQPIYWIAGKPGSGKSTLMKFIASDESPTRDSLKQWQPDVQVLSHYFWLAGSPMQNNIKGFLCSLVYQVLSRDMSSSLALLESNPDIKRKSGAADWDPTELGRILLSLAYQPGKAFCIFIDGLDELSPEESPRDLIDIITKLQSPQVKLCLSSRPEPAMRMYLGHYPTLPMHAFIRDDIRRYAEGILNRAMSHRNDVFEVNRLVNEVSSEADGVFLWAVLVARSLERGIEKGDSLQLLEERLHQMPKSLSELYSSMWQRCEDDPQPYQKGFSLFMNFMILAEGVAYLDHIGKVTVFELMAGTNAAFLDKYLNQDDQVSKEELEMLCRDTRNSIEAWSAGLL
;
A
#
# COMPACT_ATOMS: atom_id res chain seq x y z
N MET A 1 72.56 43.60 -36.68
CA MET A 1 71.09 43.77 -36.50
C MET A 1 70.43 42.61 -37.24
N SER A 2 69.55 41.77 -36.71
CA SER A 2 68.88 41.68 -35.41
C SER A 2 68.68 40.18 -35.11
N GLY A 3 69.43 39.61 -34.16
CA GLY A 3 69.24 38.23 -33.68
C GLY A 3 68.13 38.10 -32.62
N MET A 4 67.39 39.18 -32.36
CA MET A 4 66.34 39.25 -31.34
C MET A 4 64.94 38.89 -31.86
N GLU A 5 64.75 38.83 -33.18
CA GLU A 5 63.45 38.49 -33.78
C GLU A 5 62.95 37.06 -33.49
N PRO A 6 63.81 36.01 -33.52
CA PRO A 6 63.38 34.64 -33.21
C PRO A 6 63.08 34.43 -31.73
N LEU A 7 63.88 35.02 -30.83
CA LEU A 7 63.69 34.96 -29.37
C LEU A 7 62.39 35.67 -28.95
N ALA A 8 62.09 36.82 -29.56
CA ALA A 8 60.82 37.51 -29.34
C ALA A 8 59.62 36.73 -29.89
N ALA A 9 59.76 36.06 -31.04
CA ALA A 9 58.71 35.19 -31.59
C ALA A 9 58.45 33.96 -30.72
N LEU A 10 59.51 33.37 -30.13
CA LEU A 10 59.41 32.27 -29.17
C LEU A 10 58.73 32.72 -27.86
N GLY A 11 59.12 33.87 -27.31
CA GLY A 11 58.47 34.45 -26.13
C GLY A 11 56.98 34.69 -26.35
N LEU A 12 56.60 35.18 -27.53
CA LEU A 12 55.20 35.35 -27.94
C LEU A 12 54.44 34.02 -27.98
N ALA A 13 55.03 32.97 -28.56
CA ALA A 13 54.44 31.65 -28.64
C ALA A 13 54.26 31.01 -27.25
N CYS A 14 55.25 31.15 -26.37
CA CYS A 14 55.18 30.68 -24.99
C CYS A 14 54.05 31.37 -24.21
N ASN A 15 53.89 32.69 -24.35
CA ASN A 15 52.81 33.43 -23.71
C ASN A 15 51.42 32.99 -24.21
N ILE A 16 51.29 32.72 -25.52
CA ILE A 16 50.05 32.19 -26.11
C ILE A 16 49.74 30.79 -25.57
N MET A 17 50.72 29.90 -25.52
CA MET A 17 50.54 28.54 -25.01
C MET A 17 50.25 28.51 -23.52
N GLN A 18 50.89 29.38 -22.73
CA GLN A 18 50.59 29.53 -21.30
C GLN A 18 49.12 29.93 -21.10
N LEU A 19 48.64 30.97 -21.81
CA LEU A 19 47.23 31.38 -21.71
C LEU A 19 46.26 30.25 -22.06
N LEU A 20 46.57 29.45 -23.09
CA LEU A 20 45.72 28.33 -23.50
C LEU A 20 45.76 27.15 -22.53
N SER A 21 46.90 26.90 -21.88
CA SER A 21 47.06 25.79 -20.94
C SER A 21 46.18 25.94 -19.69
N PHE A 22 46.04 27.15 -19.14
CA PHE A 22 45.25 27.39 -17.93
C PHE A 22 43.95 28.16 -18.18
N GLY A 23 43.76 28.80 -19.35
CA GLY A 23 42.63 29.68 -19.61
C GLY A 23 41.26 28.98 -19.50
N GLY A 24 41.17 27.72 -19.93
CA GLY A 24 39.95 26.91 -19.78
C GLY A 24 39.63 26.58 -18.33
N GLU A 25 40.64 26.28 -17.51
CA GLU A 25 40.49 26.03 -16.07
C GLU A 25 40.02 27.29 -15.35
N VAL A 26 40.59 28.46 -15.68
CA VAL A 26 40.16 29.75 -15.12
C VAL A 26 38.72 30.07 -15.50
N ILE A 27 38.29 29.84 -16.74
CA ILE A 27 36.90 30.05 -17.15
C ILE A 27 35.95 29.14 -16.37
N SER A 28 36.32 27.87 -16.17
CA SER A 28 35.55 26.93 -15.35
C SER A 28 35.44 27.39 -13.90
N LEU A 29 36.54 27.89 -13.34
CA LEU A 29 36.60 28.42 -11.98
C LEU A 29 35.72 29.66 -11.83
N CYS A 30 35.82 30.62 -12.75
CA CYS A 30 34.94 31.79 -12.81
C CYS A 30 33.46 31.38 -12.90
N ARG A 31 33.10 30.40 -13.75
CA ARG A 31 31.71 29.88 -13.83
C ARG A 31 31.24 29.28 -12.52
N LYS A 32 32.12 28.55 -11.81
CA LYS A 32 31.81 27.99 -10.50
C LYS A 32 31.54 29.09 -9.49
N VAL A 33 32.42 30.10 -9.40
CA VAL A 33 32.25 31.28 -8.53
C VAL A 33 30.93 32.01 -8.83
N TYR A 34 30.58 32.21 -10.11
CA TYR A 34 29.31 32.85 -10.47
C TYR A 34 28.07 32.01 -10.15
N LYS A 35 28.19 30.68 -10.08
CA LYS A 35 27.08 29.77 -9.74
C LYS A 35 26.94 29.55 -8.23
N THR A 36 28.05 29.43 -7.51
CA THR A 36 28.07 29.00 -6.09
C THR A 36 28.40 30.13 -5.12
N GLY A 37 28.99 31.22 -5.60
CA GLY A 37 29.40 32.37 -4.77
C GLY A 37 30.68 32.14 -3.94
N GLU A 38 31.32 30.98 -4.08
CA GLU A 38 32.52 30.60 -3.32
C GLU A 38 33.79 30.98 -4.09
N ILE A 39 34.69 31.72 -3.44
CA ILE A 39 35.96 32.17 -4.03
C ILE A 39 37.05 31.14 -3.75
N ASP A 40 37.67 30.63 -4.80
CA ASP A 40 38.79 29.69 -4.72
C ASP A 40 40.12 30.42 -4.43
N PRO A 41 40.95 29.97 -3.47
CA PRO A 41 42.25 30.60 -3.15
C PRO A 41 43.20 30.72 -4.35
N SER A 42 43.13 29.78 -5.30
CA SER A 42 43.99 29.75 -6.50
C SER A 42 43.71 30.89 -7.48
N LEU A 43 42.57 31.59 -7.38
CA LEU A 43 42.23 32.73 -8.24
C LEU A 43 43.26 33.85 -8.19
N LYS A 44 43.91 34.06 -7.04
CA LYS A 44 44.95 35.09 -6.88
C LYS A 44 46.20 34.76 -7.69
N ASP A 45 46.56 33.48 -7.75
CA ASP A 45 47.72 33.01 -8.50
C ASP A 45 47.46 33.10 -10.01
N TYR A 46 46.28 32.68 -10.47
CA TYR A 46 45.86 32.84 -11.87
C TYR A 46 45.74 34.30 -12.31
N SER A 47 45.28 35.19 -11.42
CA SER A 47 45.26 36.64 -11.69
C SER A 47 46.66 37.22 -11.85
N SER A 48 47.61 36.81 -10.99
CA SER A 48 49.02 37.22 -11.13
C SER A 48 49.66 36.68 -12.41
N GLN A 49 49.40 35.42 -12.76
CA GLN A 49 49.90 34.80 -13.98
C GLN A 49 49.33 35.46 -15.25
N THR A 50 48.03 35.73 -15.29
CA THR A 50 47.38 36.39 -16.43
C THR A 50 47.87 37.83 -16.61
N ALA A 51 48.06 38.58 -15.51
CA ALA A 51 48.59 39.94 -15.56
C ALA A 51 50.02 40.00 -16.12
N LYS A 52 50.89 39.06 -15.72
CA LYS A 52 52.26 38.94 -16.27
C LYS A 52 52.26 38.63 -17.76
N ILE A 53 51.33 37.79 -18.21
CA ILE A 53 51.16 37.48 -19.65
C ILE A 53 50.71 38.72 -20.42
N CYS A 54 49.74 39.49 -19.89
CA CYS A 54 49.30 40.75 -20.48
C CYS A 54 50.46 41.76 -20.61
N GLU A 55 51.25 41.94 -19.55
CA GLU A 55 52.41 42.85 -19.52
C GLU A 55 53.47 42.41 -20.54
N SER A 56 53.83 41.13 -20.53
CA SER A 56 54.80 40.57 -21.47
C SER A 56 54.32 40.67 -22.94
N LEU A 57 53.04 40.44 -23.22
CA LEU A 57 52.48 40.60 -24.56
C LEU A 57 52.44 42.08 -24.99
N ASN A 58 52.19 42.99 -24.04
CA ASN A 58 52.17 44.43 -24.30
C ASN A 58 53.56 44.95 -24.70
N ASP A 59 54.60 44.57 -23.98
CA ASP A 59 55.97 44.98 -24.26
C ASP A 59 56.46 44.45 -25.61
N ASN A 60 56.16 43.17 -25.92
CA ASN A 60 56.56 42.52 -27.16
C ASN A 60 55.83 43.10 -28.40
N LEU A 61 54.56 43.51 -28.27
CA LEU A 61 53.77 44.09 -29.37
C LEU A 61 54.14 45.56 -29.65
N SER A 62 54.53 46.31 -28.62
CA SER A 62 54.87 47.74 -28.73
C SER A 62 56.21 47.98 -29.42
N GLN A 63 57.17 47.07 -29.25
CA GLN A 63 58.51 47.16 -29.85
C GLN A 63 58.56 46.88 -31.37
N ARG A 64 57.46 46.41 -31.99
CA ARG A 64 57.41 45.90 -33.38
C ARG A 64 56.62 46.76 -34.38
N GLN A 65 56.23 47.99 -34.03
CA GLN A 65 55.44 48.83 -34.94
C GLN A 65 56.19 49.38 -36.17
N SER A 66 57.52 49.23 -36.25
CA SER A 66 58.32 49.73 -37.38
C SER A 66 59.01 48.59 -38.14
N ASN A 67 58.52 48.34 -39.36
CA ASN A 67 59.05 47.47 -40.42
C ASN A 67 58.83 45.96 -40.25
N LEU A 68 57.78 45.41 -40.88
CA LEU A 68 57.57 43.97 -40.94
C LEU A 68 57.01 43.52 -42.30
N GLY A 69 57.56 42.42 -42.83
CA GLY A 69 57.12 41.73 -44.04
C GLY A 69 55.88 40.82 -43.81
N PRO A 70 55.41 40.10 -44.86
CA PRO A 70 54.10 39.46 -44.89
C PRO A 70 53.86 38.35 -43.84
N ASP A 71 54.90 37.61 -43.42
CA ASP A 71 54.74 36.51 -42.43
C ASP A 71 54.66 36.98 -40.97
N ALA A 72 55.18 38.16 -40.66
CA ALA A 72 55.12 38.72 -39.32
C ALA A 72 53.74 39.30 -38.97
N LEU A 73 52.96 39.66 -40.00
CA LEU A 73 51.59 40.17 -39.90
C LEU A 73 50.62 39.12 -39.32
N ALA A 74 50.73 37.85 -39.73
CA ALA A 74 49.88 36.76 -39.24
C ALA A 74 50.16 36.44 -37.76
N LEU A 75 51.43 36.47 -37.33
CA LEU A 75 51.83 36.24 -35.94
C LEU A 75 51.43 37.43 -35.05
N GLN A 76 51.55 38.65 -35.57
CA GLN A 76 51.13 39.88 -34.88
C GLN A 76 49.60 39.91 -34.68
N GLN A 77 48.82 39.55 -35.71
CA GLN A 77 47.36 39.41 -35.58
C GLN A 77 46.98 38.39 -34.48
N ARG A 78 47.67 37.25 -34.40
CA ARG A 78 47.43 36.22 -33.38
C ARG A 78 47.80 36.66 -31.98
N ALA A 79 48.94 37.33 -31.82
CA ALA A 79 49.30 37.91 -30.54
C ALA A 79 48.34 39.02 -30.11
N THR A 80 47.77 39.75 -31.06
CA THR A 80 46.73 40.76 -30.78
C THR A 80 45.45 40.08 -30.29
N MET A 81 45.04 38.97 -30.90
CA MET A 81 43.90 38.15 -30.43
C MET A 81 44.16 37.52 -29.05
N CYS A 82 45.36 36.98 -28.83
CA CYS A 82 45.77 36.41 -27.54
C CYS A 82 45.79 37.48 -26.46
N LYS A 83 46.29 38.67 -26.76
CA LYS A 83 46.26 39.81 -25.84
C LYS A 83 44.82 40.22 -25.52
N ALA A 84 43.94 40.31 -26.52
CA ALA A 84 42.54 40.61 -26.28
C ALA A 84 41.86 39.56 -25.38
N ALA A 85 42.16 38.27 -25.57
CA ALA A 85 41.65 37.20 -24.71
C ALA A 85 42.23 37.27 -23.29
N ALA A 86 43.54 37.53 -23.16
CA ALA A 86 44.21 37.69 -21.87
C ALA A 86 43.67 38.91 -21.10
N ASP A 87 43.46 40.04 -21.77
CA ASP A 87 42.93 41.27 -21.17
C ASP A 87 41.49 41.07 -20.69
N LYS A 88 40.64 40.39 -21.49
CA LYS A 88 39.28 40.01 -21.08
C LYS A 88 39.29 39.07 -19.87
N LEU A 89 40.17 38.06 -19.87
CA LEU A 89 40.31 37.11 -18.77
C LEU A 89 40.80 37.79 -17.49
N ASN A 90 41.79 38.68 -17.60
CA ASN A 90 42.33 39.46 -16.50
C ASN A 90 41.27 40.41 -15.91
N HIS A 91 40.45 41.03 -16.77
CA HIS A 91 39.34 41.88 -16.32
C HIS A 91 38.31 41.09 -15.50
N GLU A 92 37.87 39.93 -15.99
CA GLU A 92 36.93 39.06 -15.26
C GLU A 92 37.53 38.58 -13.92
N LEU A 93 38.83 38.24 -13.90
CA LEU A 93 39.53 37.86 -12.69
C LEU A 93 39.65 39.01 -11.68
N GLN A 94 39.89 40.24 -12.12
CA GLN A 94 39.92 41.45 -11.27
C GLN A 94 38.56 41.79 -10.66
N LEU A 95 37.47 41.47 -11.35
CA LEU A 95 36.11 41.65 -10.80
C LEU A 95 35.82 40.69 -9.63
N LEU A 96 36.48 39.52 -9.65
CA LEU A 96 36.30 38.41 -8.70
C LEU A 96 37.37 38.36 -7.60
N THR A 97 38.55 38.95 -7.80
CA THR A 97 39.56 39.09 -6.74
C THR A 97 39.19 40.23 -5.79
N PRO A 98 39.18 40.02 -4.46
CA PRO A 98 38.88 41.08 -3.51
C PRO A 98 40.04 42.10 -3.44
N ALA A 99 39.73 43.40 -3.53
CA ALA A 99 40.67 44.43 -3.10
C ALA A 99 40.93 44.26 -1.60
N SER A 100 42.20 44.25 -1.21
CA SER A 100 42.63 44.10 0.18
C SER A 100 41.91 45.10 1.10
N GLY A 101 40.97 44.60 1.92
CA GLY A 101 40.33 45.37 2.99
C GLY A 101 38.82 45.60 2.90
N ALA A 102 38.10 45.19 1.85
CA ALA A 102 36.65 45.40 1.78
C ALA A 102 35.85 44.20 2.32
N SER A 103 35.01 44.46 3.33
CA SER A 103 34.20 43.46 4.04
C SER A 103 33.26 42.63 3.14
N ARG A 104 33.09 41.38 3.56
CA ARG A 104 32.43 40.22 2.92
C ARG A 104 30.93 40.40 2.60
N TRP A 105 30.35 41.60 2.64
CA TRP A 105 28.89 41.78 2.69
C TRP A 105 28.28 42.85 1.77
N ARG A 106 29.01 43.41 0.81
CA ARG A 106 28.38 44.27 -0.23
C ARG A 106 28.80 43.88 -1.63
N ARG A 107 28.11 42.88 -2.19
CA ARG A 107 27.74 42.77 -3.62
C ARG A 107 26.64 41.70 -3.82
N GLY A 108 25.70 41.61 -2.88
CA GLY A 108 24.34 41.15 -3.19
C GLY A 108 23.55 42.32 -3.78
N PHE A 109 22.65 42.04 -4.73
CA PHE A 109 21.85 42.99 -5.53
C PHE A 109 22.51 43.52 -6.83
N THR A 110 22.56 42.65 -7.84
CA THR A 110 22.17 42.86 -9.27
C THR A 110 22.39 41.55 -10.06
N ALA A 111 21.92 40.43 -9.52
CA ALA A 111 22.45 39.10 -9.81
C ALA A 111 21.86 38.30 -10.99
N PRO A 112 20.63 38.54 -11.53
CA PRO A 112 20.19 37.76 -12.69
C PRO A 112 20.71 38.33 -14.02
N ILE A 113 20.64 39.65 -14.20
CA ILE A 113 20.97 40.30 -15.49
C ILE A 113 22.49 40.38 -15.71
N LYS A 114 23.29 40.59 -14.66
CA LYS A 114 24.77 40.58 -14.78
C LYS A 114 25.32 39.17 -14.94
N ALA A 115 24.79 38.17 -14.23
CA ALA A 115 25.25 36.78 -14.37
C ALA A 115 25.01 36.21 -15.77
N ILE A 116 23.90 36.57 -16.42
CA ILE A 116 23.63 36.19 -17.81
C ILE A 116 24.62 36.86 -18.77
N ARG A 117 24.96 38.14 -18.55
CA ARG A 117 25.95 38.88 -19.36
C ARG A 117 27.36 38.31 -19.20
N HIS A 118 27.83 38.06 -17.98
CA HIS A 118 29.14 37.46 -17.74
C HIS A 118 29.20 36.00 -18.20
N LYS A 119 28.10 35.24 -18.12
CA LYS A 119 28.02 33.89 -18.71
C LYS A 119 28.18 33.92 -20.22
N HIS A 120 27.58 34.89 -20.91
CA HIS A 120 27.80 35.09 -22.34
C HIS A 120 29.26 35.47 -22.64
N GLN A 121 29.84 36.42 -21.88
CA GLN A 121 31.24 36.83 -22.05
C GLN A 121 32.23 35.68 -21.82
N LEU A 122 32.01 34.83 -20.81
CA LEU A 122 32.83 33.64 -20.56
C LEU A 122 32.67 32.56 -21.64
N SER A 123 31.50 32.47 -22.28
CA SER A 123 31.28 31.56 -23.42
C SER A 123 31.96 32.08 -24.69
N GLU A 124 31.95 33.39 -24.88
CA GLU A 124 32.62 34.05 -26.00
C GLU A 124 34.14 33.98 -25.84
N LEU A 125 34.64 34.13 -24.61
CA LEU A 125 36.06 33.97 -24.29
C LEU A 125 36.54 32.52 -24.47
N GLU A 126 35.73 31.54 -24.08
CA GLU A 126 36.02 30.12 -24.34
C GLU A 126 36.11 29.85 -25.84
N LYS A 127 35.19 30.42 -26.64
CA LYS A 127 35.23 30.34 -28.10
C LYS A 127 36.45 31.04 -28.70
N ASP A 128 36.85 32.19 -28.17
CA ASP A 128 38.07 32.91 -28.59
C ASP A 128 39.32 32.07 -28.29
N LEU A 129 39.40 31.44 -27.12
CA LEU A 129 40.51 30.55 -26.74
C LEU A 129 40.52 29.24 -27.56
N ASP A 130 39.36 28.65 -27.86
CA ASP A 130 39.25 27.46 -28.72
C ASP A 130 39.58 27.77 -30.18
N SER A 131 39.22 28.97 -30.65
CA SER A 131 39.62 29.47 -31.98
C SER A 131 41.15 29.67 -32.06
N LEU A 132 41.75 30.27 -31.01
CA LEU A 132 43.20 30.34 -30.88
C LEU A 132 43.83 28.94 -30.87
N LYS A 133 43.29 28.02 -30.08
CA LYS A 133 43.76 26.63 -29.96
C LYS A 133 43.74 25.88 -31.30
N SER A 134 42.60 25.86 -31.99
CA SER A 134 42.46 25.18 -33.29
C SER A 134 43.35 25.79 -34.40
N SER A 135 43.55 27.11 -34.37
CA SER A 135 44.44 27.82 -35.30
C SER A 135 45.94 27.57 -35.01
N LEU A 136 46.29 27.23 -33.77
CA LEU A 136 47.65 26.84 -33.36
C LEU A 136 47.91 25.36 -33.63
N ASP A 137 46.91 24.50 -33.44
CA ASP A 137 46.98 23.07 -33.77
C ASP A 137 47.28 22.82 -35.25
N THR A 138 47.01 23.78 -36.15
CA THR A 138 47.25 23.55 -37.58
C THR A 138 48.58 24.16 -38.08
N GLN A 139 49.09 25.21 -37.44
CA GLN A 139 50.29 25.94 -37.92
C GLN A 139 51.45 26.00 -36.92
N LEU A 140 51.17 25.94 -35.61
CA LEU A 140 52.22 25.84 -34.59
C LEU A 140 52.64 24.38 -34.42
N LEU A 141 51.74 23.40 -34.60
CA LEU A 141 52.15 22.01 -34.84
C LEU A 141 53.07 21.92 -36.07
N ALA A 142 52.76 22.58 -37.17
CA ALA A 142 53.63 22.59 -38.36
C ALA A 142 54.99 23.29 -38.14
N ARG A 143 55.11 24.26 -37.22
CA ARG A 143 56.36 24.98 -36.91
C ARG A 143 57.13 24.44 -35.70
N ILE A 144 56.47 23.83 -34.72
CA ILE A 144 57.09 23.07 -33.60
C ILE A 144 57.62 21.74 -34.12
N PHE A 145 56.89 21.07 -35.03
CA PHE A 145 57.39 19.85 -35.68
C PHE A 145 58.46 20.12 -36.75
N ASP A 146 58.63 21.38 -37.19
CA ASP A 146 59.76 21.76 -38.04
C ASP A 146 61.01 22.05 -37.17
N LEU A 147 61.44 21.00 -36.46
CA LEU A 147 62.67 20.94 -35.66
C LEU A 147 63.92 21.39 -36.45
N GLY A 148 63.88 21.37 -37.79
CA GLY A 148 64.95 21.85 -38.66
C GLY A 148 65.15 23.37 -38.63
N LEU A 149 64.08 24.15 -38.49
CA LEU A 149 64.17 25.62 -38.57
C LEU A 149 64.66 26.24 -37.25
N LEU A 150 64.21 25.73 -36.10
CA LEU A 150 64.69 26.16 -34.78
C LEU A 150 66.16 25.75 -34.52
N ALA A 151 66.56 24.56 -34.97
CA ALA A 151 67.95 24.10 -34.87
C ALA A 151 68.90 24.97 -35.71
N THR A 152 68.49 25.36 -36.92
CA THR A 152 69.28 26.25 -37.80
C THR A 152 69.32 27.69 -37.28
N THR A 153 68.25 28.22 -36.68
CA THR A 153 68.29 29.56 -36.07
C THR A 153 69.14 29.59 -34.80
N LEU A 154 69.09 28.54 -33.96
CA LEU A 154 69.98 28.40 -32.80
C LEU A 154 71.44 28.18 -33.20
N GLN A 155 71.72 27.47 -34.31
CA GLN A 155 73.06 27.37 -34.88
C GLN A 155 73.61 28.69 -35.41
N GLN A 156 72.76 29.55 -35.98
CA GLN A 156 73.18 30.89 -36.42
C GLN A 156 73.46 31.85 -35.25
N VAL A 157 72.72 31.73 -34.14
CA VAL A 157 72.99 32.48 -32.88
C VAL A 157 74.18 31.88 -32.09
N ALA A 158 74.52 30.61 -32.31
CA ALA A 158 75.64 29.91 -31.67
C ALA A 158 77.05 30.39 -32.10
N SER A 159 77.15 31.37 -33.00
CA SER A 159 78.43 32.03 -33.31
C SER A 159 78.92 32.95 -32.18
N GLY A 160 78.10 33.24 -31.16
CA GLY A 160 78.46 34.14 -30.05
C GLY A 160 78.71 33.51 -28.67
N GLN A 161 77.92 32.52 -28.23
CA GLN A 161 78.01 31.93 -26.87
C GLN A 161 77.50 30.47 -26.86
N LYS A 162 78.40 29.49 -26.88
CA LYS A 162 78.07 28.05 -27.00
C LYS A 162 77.38 27.44 -25.76
N ASP A 163 77.73 27.91 -24.56
CA ASP A 163 77.27 27.30 -23.29
C ASP A 163 75.79 27.62 -23.00
N LEU A 164 75.36 28.85 -23.28
CA LEU A 164 73.98 29.31 -23.06
C LEU A 164 72.99 28.63 -24.01
N SER A 165 73.39 28.39 -25.27
CA SER A 165 72.56 27.71 -26.27
C SER A 165 72.28 26.26 -25.89
N GLN A 166 73.29 25.52 -25.42
CA GLN A 166 73.12 24.14 -24.94
C GLN A 166 72.24 24.07 -23.68
N GLN A 167 72.39 25.02 -22.75
CA GLN A 167 71.53 25.11 -21.57
C GLN A 167 70.07 25.40 -21.93
N MET A 168 69.82 26.24 -22.94
CA MET A 168 68.46 26.55 -23.42
C MET A 168 67.80 25.36 -24.13
N VAL A 169 68.54 24.62 -24.96
CA VAL A 169 68.03 23.39 -25.60
C VAL A 169 67.65 22.36 -24.54
N LYS A 170 68.53 22.13 -23.56
CA LYS A 170 68.25 21.20 -22.46
C LYS A 170 67.05 21.64 -21.61
N ALA A 171 66.92 22.94 -21.33
CA ALA A 171 65.77 23.47 -20.60
C ALA A 171 64.45 23.30 -21.36
N LEU A 172 64.48 23.38 -22.70
CA LEU A 172 63.32 23.14 -23.56
C LEU A 172 62.96 21.64 -23.62
N GLU A 173 63.95 20.76 -23.73
CA GLU A 173 63.74 19.30 -23.65
C GLU A 173 63.14 18.91 -22.30
N ASP A 174 63.72 19.40 -21.19
CA ASP A 174 63.19 19.16 -19.84
C ASP A 174 61.77 19.72 -19.66
N ALA A 175 61.45 20.86 -20.29
CA ALA A 175 60.11 21.44 -20.25
C ALA A 175 59.11 20.61 -21.07
N GLN A 176 59.52 20.11 -22.24
CA GLN A 176 58.71 19.23 -23.07
C GLN A 176 58.40 17.91 -22.36
N ASP A 177 59.40 17.31 -21.71
CA ASP A 177 59.23 16.07 -20.96
C ASP A 177 58.29 16.25 -19.76
N ARG A 178 58.43 17.36 -19.02
CA ARG A 178 57.50 17.72 -17.94
C ARG A 178 56.07 17.89 -18.45
N PHE A 179 55.89 18.61 -19.56
CA PHE A 179 54.57 18.83 -20.15
C PHE A 179 53.93 17.52 -20.62
N ASN A 180 54.69 16.67 -21.32
CA ASN A 180 54.21 15.37 -21.78
C ASN A 180 53.81 14.46 -20.60
N ALA A 181 54.61 14.46 -19.52
CA ALA A 181 54.32 13.68 -18.31
C ALA A 181 53.04 14.17 -17.60
N GLU A 182 52.86 15.49 -17.51
CA GLU A 182 51.68 16.11 -16.89
C GLU A 182 50.41 15.91 -17.74
N TYR A 183 50.52 16.03 -19.07
CA TYR A 183 49.44 15.74 -20.01
C TYR A 183 48.98 14.29 -19.89
N LEU A 184 49.91 13.33 -19.91
CA LEU A 184 49.58 11.90 -19.75
C LEU A 184 48.96 11.60 -18.38
N ARG A 185 49.40 12.29 -17.33
CA ARG A 185 48.82 12.15 -15.98
C ARG A 185 47.38 12.67 -15.95
N ASN A 186 47.14 13.86 -16.49
CA ASN A 186 45.80 14.46 -16.53
C ASN A 186 44.84 13.63 -17.40
N GLN A 187 45.32 13.12 -18.54
CA GLN A 187 44.53 12.22 -19.38
C GLN A 187 44.10 10.96 -18.61
N ARG A 188 45.00 10.30 -17.87
CA ARG A 188 44.65 9.13 -17.05
C ARG A 188 43.64 9.44 -15.95
N VAL A 189 43.77 10.58 -15.28
CA VAL A 189 42.83 11.01 -14.23
C VAL A 189 41.44 11.24 -14.83
N ILE A 190 41.36 11.90 -15.98
CA ILE A 190 40.10 12.12 -16.70
C ILE A 190 39.48 10.79 -17.12
N GLU A 191 40.25 9.89 -17.72
CA GLU A 191 39.77 8.56 -18.13
C GLU A 191 39.25 7.76 -16.93
N GLN A 192 39.96 7.77 -15.81
CA GLN A 192 39.53 7.13 -14.56
C GLN A 192 38.24 7.75 -14.01
N GLN A 193 38.12 9.08 -14.03
CA GLN A 193 36.92 9.77 -13.56
C GLN A 193 35.70 9.50 -14.45
N ILE A 194 35.90 9.46 -15.78
CA ILE A 194 34.85 9.09 -16.75
C ILE A 194 34.42 7.63 -16.50
N ALA A 195 35.38 6.71 -16.31
CA ALA A 195 35.07 5.31 -16.04
C ALA A 195 34.37 5.10 -14.69
N ALA A 196 34.70 5.89 -13.66
CA ALA A 196 33.99 5.90 -12.38
C ALA A 196 32.56 6.42 -12.55
N THR A 197 32.40 7.62 -13.14
CA THR A 197 31.08 8.24 -13.37
C THR A 197 30.18 7.36 -14.24
N THR A 198 30.74 6.68 -15.24
CA THR A 198 29.98 5.77 -16.12
C THR A 198 29.45 4.55 -15.34
N ARG A 199 30.26 3.98 -14.43
CA ARG A 199 29.81 2.88 -13.56
C ARG A 199 28.72 3.34 -12.61
N ASP A 200 28.90 4.49 -11.96
CA ASP A 200 27.89 5.06 -11.06
C ASP A 200 26.55 5.29 -11.78
N LEU A 201 26.58 5.81 -13.02
CA LEU A 201 25.38 5.99 -13.84
C LEU A 201 24.73 4.66 -14.26
N GLN A 202 25.52 3.62 -14.52
CA GLN A 202 24.99 2.28 -14.85
C GLN A 202 24.33 1.65 -13.63
N ASP A 203 24.93 1.75 -12.45
CA ASP A 203 24.39 1.26 -11.19
C ASP A 203 23.09 2.00 -10.82
N GLU A 204 23.08 3.34 -10.98
CA GLU A 204 21.89 4.15 -10.76
C GLU A 204 20.76 3.78 -11.74
N ARG A 205 21.08 3.58 -13.02
CA ARG A 205 20.11 3.13 -14.01
C ARG A 205 19.54 1.75 -13.67
N ALA A 206 20.39 0.82 -13.23
CA ALA A 206 19.95 -0.51 -12.80
C ALA A 206 19.04 -0.44 -11.57
N ARG A 207 19.35 0.47 -10.62
CA ARG A 207 18.50 0.74 -9.45
C ARG A 207 17.14 1.28 -9.86
N VAL A 208 17.09 2.34 -10.66
CA VAL A 208 15.84 2.96 -11.14
C VAL A 208 14.99 1.95 -11.94
N GLN A 209 15.61 1.11 -12.77
CA GLN A 209 14.88 0.07 -13.50
C GLN A 209 14.29 -1.00 -12.57
N ARG A 210 15.00 -1.39 -11.50
CA ARG A 210 14.49 -2.34 -10.51
C ARG A 210 13.32 -1.76 -9.74
N GLU A 211 13.45 -0.52 -9.24
CA GLU A 211 12.36 0.18 -8.55
C GLU A 211 11.13 0.36 -9.44
N LYS A 212 11.32 0.70 -10.72
CA LYS A 212 10.23 0.79 -11.68
C LYS A 212 9.49 -0.55 -11.84
N ARG A 213 10.21 -1.66 -12.00
CA ARG A 213 9.62 -3.00 -12.11
C ARG A 213 8.87 -3.42 -10.85
N GLU A 214 9.44 -3.16 -9.67
CA GLU A 214 8.78 -3.45 -8.40
C GLU A 214 7.49 -2.64 -8.22
N ASN A 215 7.49 -1.37 -8.64
CA ASN A 215 6.30 -0.54 -8.62
C ASN A 215 5.23 -1.03 -9.61
N GLU A 216 5.61 -1.43 -10.82
CA GLU A 216 4.69 -2.02 -11.81
C GLU A 216 4.08 -3.32 -11.27
N GLN A 217 4.89 -4.21 -10.69
CA GLN A 217 4.41 -5.44 -10.06
C GLN A 217 3.45 -5.18 -8.90
N ARG A 218 3.73 -4.18 -8.06
CA ARG A 218 2.81 -3.77 -7.00
C ARG A 218 1.51 -3.23 -7.56
N GLN A 219 1.55 -2.41 -8.61
CA GLN A 219 0.33 -1.89 -9.24
C GLN A 219 -0.52 -3.02 -9.83
N ASP A 220 0.10 -3.95 -10.54
CA ASP A 220 -0.56 -5.14 -11.10
C ASP A 220 -1.21 -5.99 -9.99
N TRP A 221 -0.49 -6.22 -8.89
CA TRP A 221 -1.01 -6.94 -7.73
C TRP A 221 -2.22 -6.23 -7.09
N HIS A 222 -2.13 -4.92 -6.86
CA HIS A 222 -3.25 -4.15 -6.32
C HIS A 222 -4.45 -4.14 -7.27
N HIS A 223 -4.21 -4.06 -8.58
CA HIS A 223 -5.27 -4.09 -9.58
C HIS A 223 -6.00 -5.44 -9.57
N LEU A 224 -5.25 -6.55 -9.54
CA LEU A 224 -5.82 -7.89 -9.41
C LEU A 224 -6.66 -8.02 -8.14
N LEU A 225 -6.13 -7.62 -6.98
CA LEU A 225 -6.87 -7.68 -5.73
C LEU A 225 -8.12 -6.81 -5.75
N LYS A 226 -8.06 -5.63 -6.37
CA LYS A 226 -9.21 -4.75 -6.55
C LYS A 226 -10.29 -5.41 -7.42
N SER A 227 -9.89 -6.12 -8.48
CA SER A 227 -10.84 -6.81 -9.35
C SER A 227 -11.61 -7.93 -8.62
N LEU A 228 -11.02 -8.54 -7.58
CA LEU A 228 -11.65 -9.59 -6.77
C LEU A 228 -12.42 -9.03 -5.56
N HIS A 229 -12.24 -7.75 -5.25
CA HIS A 229 -12.86 -7.11 -4.10
C HIS A 229 -14.33 -6.76 -4.38
N PHE A 230 -15.14 -6.84 -3.33
CA PHE A 230 -16.50 -6.34 -3.29
C PHE A 230 -16.75 -5.74 -1.91
N ASP A 231 -17.44 -4.60 -1.86
CA ASP A 231 -17.53 -3.73 -0.67
C ASP A 231 -18.06 -4.48 0.57
N ALA A 232 -18.99 -5.41 0.36
CA ALA A 232 -19.67 -6.11 1.43
C ALA A 232 -18.89 -7.31 2.02
N ARG A 233 -17.68 -7.64 1.53
CA ARG A 233 -16.97 -8.88 1.90
C ARG A 233 -16.75 -9.05 3.41
N THR A 234 -16.41 -7.98 4.11
CA THR A 234 -16.11 -8.00 5.55
C THR A 234 -17.29 -7.57 6.42
N GLU A 235 -18.37 -7.05 5.82
CA GLU A 235 -19.52 -6.52 6.56
C GLU A 235 -20.14 -7.58 7.48
N ARG A 236 -20.42 -8.78 6.94
CA ARG A 236 -20.99 -9.87 7.73
C ARG A 236 -20.12 -10.23 8.93
N VAL A 237 -18.81 -10.34 8.73
CA VAL A 237 -17.84 -10.66 9.81
C VAL A 237 -17.83 -9.57 10.88
N ASN A 238 -17.92 -8.31 10.48
CA ASN A 238 -17.95 -7.17 11.38
C ASN A 238 -19.26 -7.11 12.20
N MET A 239 -20.38 -7.56 11.64
CA MET A 239 -21.67 -7.64 12.33
C MET A 239 -21.77 -8.80 13.33
N ILE A 240 -20.98 -9.87 13.15
CA ILE A 240 -20.93 -10.96 14.12
C ILE A 240 -20.32 -10.43 15.42
N ARG A 241 -21.11 -10.43 16.49
CA ARG A 241 -20.66 -10.01 17.82
C ARG A 241 -19.50 -10.90 18.28
N GLN A 242 -18.55 -10.28 18.99
CA GLN A 242 -17.54 -11.05 19.73
C GLN A 242 -18.22 -11.98 20.73
N GLU A 243 -17.59 -13.10 20.98
CA GLU A 243 -18.03 -14.05 21.98
C GLU A 243 -18.06 -13.41 23.37
N TYR A 244 -18.96 -13.88 24.23
CA TYR A 244 -18.95 -13.43 25.62
C TYR A 244 -17.73 -13.99 26.34
N PHE A 245 -17.24 -13.27 27.36
CA PHE A 245 -16.02 -13.63 28.08
C PHE A 245 -15.98 -15.12 28.48
N ASN A 246 -14.90 -15.81 28.09
CA ASN A 246 -14.66 -17.24 28.32
C ASN A 246 -15.70 -18.21 27.71
N THR A 247 -16.52 -17.78 26.76
CA THR A 247 -17.35 -18.69 25.94
C THR A 247 -16.56 -19.20 24.73
N CYS A 248 -17.08 -20.23 24.05
CA CYS A 248 -16.48 -20.91 22.89
C CYS A 248 -15.17 -21.67 23.16
N ARG A 249 -14.47 -21.41 24.27
CA ARG A 249 -13.16 -22.02 24.61
C ARG A 249 -13.23 -23.54 24.81
N TRP A 250 -14.40 -24.08 25.15
CA TRP A 250 -14.62 -25.52 25.33
C TRP A 250 -14.29 -26.33 24.08
N ILE A 251 -14.35 -25.74 22.87
CA ILE A 251 -14.03 -26.45 21.62
C ILE A 251 -12.59 -26.95 21.56
N PHE A 252 -11.68 -26.33 22.32
CA PHE A 252 -10.28 -26.73 22.44
C PHE A 252 -10.01 -27.69 23.61
N GLY A 253 -11.04 -28.04 24.39
CA GLY A 253 -10.93 -29.03 25.46
C GLY A 253 -10.81 -30.46 24.93
N SER A 254 -10.24 -31.35 25.76
CA SER A 254 -10.22 -32.79 25.49
C SER A 254 -11.65 -33.31 25.35
N SER A 255 -11.88 -34.28 24.44
CA SER A 255 -13.20 -34.84 24.13
C SER A 255 -14.00 -35.01 25.41
N PRO A 256 -15.06 -34.23 25.59
CA PRO A 256 -15.70 -34.16 26.88
C PRO A 256 -16.45 -35.47 27.13
N GLN A 257 -16.15 -36.11 28.25
CA GLN A 257 -17.08 -37.03 28.90
C GLN A 257 -18.24 -36.17 29.45
N TYR A 258 -19.00 -35.50 28.59
CA TYR A 258 -20.18 -34.78 29.04
C TYR A 258 -21.20 -35.82 29.49
N ASP A 259 -21.59 -35.70 30.75
CA ASP A 259 -22.72 -36.43 31.31
C ASP A 259 -23.98 -35.87 30.63
N LEU A 260 -24.39 -36.48 29.52
CA LEU A 260 -25.55 -36.08 28.70
C LEU A 260 -26.89 -36.31 29.42
N ALA A 261 -26.88 -36.54 30.74
CA ALA A 261 -28.00 -36.93 31.59
C ALA A 261 -29.20 -35.95 31.65
N GLY A 262 -29.17 -34.85 30.89
CA GLY A 262 -30.29 -33.91 30.76
C GLY A 262 -30.56 -33.42 29.33
N TYR A 263 -29.93 -34.02 28.32
CA TYR A 263 -30.12 -33.60 26.93
C TYR A 263 -31.19 -34.44 26.23
N HIS A 264 -32.32 -33.82 25.89
CA HIS A 264 -33.31 -34.44 25.01
C HIS A 264 -32.93 -34.16 23.55
N GLU A 265 -32.22 -35.09 22.91
CA GLU A 265 -32.08 -35.02 21.45
C GLU A 265 -33.47 -35.10 20.80
N PRO A 266 -33.81 -34.21 19.86
CA PRO A 266 -34.84 -34.52 18.89
C PRO A 266 -34.38 -35.76 18.12
N LYS A 267 -35.01 -36.91 18.36
CA LYS A 267 -34.72 -38.23 17.74
C LYS A 267 -34.61 -38.24 16.20
N GLN A 268 -34.88 -37.11 15.55
CA GLN A 268 -34.90 -36.93 14.10
C GLN A 268 -33.73 -36.09 13.55
N ALA A 269 -32.90 -35.47 14.38
CA ALA A 269 -31.89 -34.49 13.93
C ALA A 269 -30.52 -35.12 13.59
N TYR A 270 -30.10 -36.15 14.32
CA TYR A 270 -28.77 -36.77 14.20
C TYR A 270 -28.89 -38.30 14.01
N PRO A 271 -27.83 -39.01 13.57
CA PRO A 271 -27.87 -40.45 13.37
C PRO A 271 -28.35 -41.18 14.63
N GLU A 272 -29.21 -42.20 14.48
CA GLU A 272 -29.80 -42.96 15.60
C GLU A 272 -28.77 -43.65 16.54
N ARG A 273 -27.49 -43.69 16.14
CA ARG A 273 -26.40 -44.24 16.95
C ARG A 273 -25.52 -43.11 17.46
N HIS A 274 -25.61 -42.84 18.77
CA HIS A 274 -24.64 -42.01 19.47
C HIS A 274 -23.23 -42.56 19.24
N PRO A 275 -22.27 -41.77 18.74
CA PRO A 275 -20.88 -42.19 18.75
C PRO A 275 -20.41 -42.30 20.22
N GLN A 276 -19.57 -43.29 20.52
CA GLN A 276 -19.03 -43.48 21.88
C GLN A 276 -18.24 -42.24 22.38
N ALA A 277 -17.76 -41.41 21.46
CA ALA A 277 -17.22 -40.08 21.70
C ALA A 277 -17.45 -39.20 20.46
N TRP A 278 -17.81 -37.93 20.66
CA TRP A 278 -17.91 -36.97 19.56
C TRP A 278 -16.51 -36.63 19.02
N PRO A 279 -16.36 -36.38 17.70
CA PRO A 279 -15.07 -36.02 17.13
C PRO A 279 -14.51 -34.75 17.80
N CYS A 280 -13.22 -34.79 18.14
CA CYS A 280 -12.55 -33.68 18.81
C CYS A 280 -11.97 -32.70 17.78
N PHE A 281 -12.29 -31.41 17.93
CA PHE A 281 -11.87 -30.37 16.99
C PHE A 281 -10.35 -30.17 16.97
N THR A 282 -9.68 -30.18 18.13
CA THR A 282 -8.21 -30.05 18.20
C THR A 282 -7.51 -31.24 17.55
N THR A 283 -7.96 -32.46 17.83
CA THR A 283 -7.46 -33.66 17.15
C THR A 283 -7.66 -33.57 15.63
N TRP A 284 -8.79 -33.02 15.18
CA TRP A 284 -8.99 -32.76 13.76
C TRP A 284 -7.98 -31.73 13.22
N LEU A 285 -7.74 -30.61 13.90
CA LEU A 285 -6.75 -29.59 13.50
C LEU A 285 -5.33 -30.14 13.41
N GLU A 286 -4.92 -31.00 14.34
CA GLU A 286 -3.56 -31.54 14.44
C GLU A 286 -3.31 -32.74 13.50
N SER A 287 -4.36 -33.49 13.17
CA SER A 287 -4.23 -34.74 12.40
C SER A 287 -4.00 -34.52 10.91
N LYS A 288 -3.33 -35.47 10.26
CA LYS A 288 -3.30 -35.63 8.78
C LYS A 288 -4.52 -36.40 8.24
N GLY A 289 -5.56 -36.56 9.06
CA GLY A 289 -6.73 -37.38 8.78
C GLY A 289 -7.75 -36.68 7.89
N GLN A 290 -9.04 -36.78 8.26
CA GLN A 290 -10.16 -36.26 7.47
C GLN A 290 -10.01 -34.74 7.17
N PRO A 291 -10.19 -34.31 5.92
CA PRO A 291 -10.00 -32.91 5.54
C PRO A 291 -11.17 -32.01 5.97
N ILE A 292 -12.37 -32.57 6.15
CA ILE A 292 -13.59 -31.83 6.50
C ILE A 292 -14.01 -32.09 7.94
N TYR A 293 -14.44 -31.01 8.61
CA TYR A 293 -15.11 -31.03 9.90
C TYR A 293 -16.38 -30.18 9.82
N TRP A 294 -17.51 -30.70 10.31
CA TRP A 294 -18.80 -30.03 10.23
C TRP A 294 -19.31 -29.61 11.60
N ILE A 295 -19.60 -28.32 11.78
CA ILE A 295 -20.25 -27.77 12.97
C ILE A 295 -21.74 -27.58 12.64
N ALA A 296 -22.57 -28.47 13.17
CA ALA A 296 -24.01 -28.44 12.99
C ALA A 296 -24.70 -27.82 14.21
N GLY A 297 -25.76 -27.04 14.02
CA GLY A 297 -26.49 -26.48 15.16
C GLY A 297 -27.77 -25.75 14.80
N LYS A 298 -28.67 -25.64 15.78
CA LYS A 298 -29.95 -24.91 15.67
C LYS A 298 -29.72 -23.44 15.25
N PRO A 299 -30.71 -22.78 14.63
CA PRO A 299 -30.70 -21.32 14.49
C PRO A 299 -30.47 -20.65 15.86
N GLY A 300 -29.65 -19.60 15.89
CA GLY A 300 -29.36 -18.87 17.13
C GLY A 300 -28.48 -19.62 18.15
N SER A 301 -27.91 -20.79 17.83
CA SER A 301 -27.01 -21.52 18.74
C SER A 301 -25.61 -20.91 18.90
N GLY A 302 -25.28 -19.86 18.13
CA GLY A 302 -23.98 -19.19 18.19
C GLY A 302 -22.91 -19.65 17.18
N LYS A 303 -23.28 -20.44 16.15
CA LYS A 303 -22.31 -20.99 15.16
C LYS A 303 -21.40 -19.93 14.56
N SER A 304 -21.95 -18.84 14.03
CA SER A 304 -21.15 -17.76 13.43
C SER A 304 -20.19 -17.10 14.42
N THR A 305 -20.59 -16.97 15.70
CA THR A 305 -19.72 -16.46 16.77
C THR A 305 -18.57 -17.43 17.04
N LEU A 306 -18.86 -18.73 17.12
CA LEU A 306 -17.83 -19.77 17.27
C LEU A 306 -16.88 -19.81 16.06
N MET A 307 -17.41 -19.75 14.83
CA MET A 307 -16.62 -19.72 13.59
C MET A 307 -15.70 -18.50 13.53
N LYS A 308 -16.19 -17.33 13.93
CA LYS A 308 -15.38 -16.11 14.06
C LYS A 308 -14.29 -16.26 15.09
N PHE A 309 -14.60 -16.82 16.26
CA PHE A 309 -13.63 -17.07 17.32
C PHE A 309 -12.51 -18.01 16.85
N ILE A 310 -12.85 -19.20 16.32
CA ILE A 310 -11.83 -20.19 15.91
C ILE A 310 -11.02 -19.77 14.67
N ALA A 311 -11.56 -18.90 13.81
CA ALA A 311 -10.82 -18.34 12.69
C ALA A 311 -9.91 -17.16 13.09
N SER A 312 -10.09 -16.60 14.29
CA SER A 312 -9.33 -15.45 14.76
C SER A 312 -7.89 -15.82 15.15
N ASP A 313 -6.99 -14.83 15.04
CA ASP A 313 -5.58 -14.98 15.41
C ASP A 313 -5.37 -15.16 16.92
N GLU A 314 -6.34 -14.76 17.75
CA GLU A 314 -6.29 -14.89 19.22
C GLU A 314 -6.66 -16.30 19.71
N SER A 315 -7.21 -17.14 18.84
CA SER A 315 -7.63 -18.49 19.21
C SER A 315 -6.47 -19.49 19.20
N PRO A 316 -6.55 -20.58 20.00
CA PRO A 316 -5.58 -21.69 19.97
C PRO A 316 -5.51 -22.47 18.64
N THR A 317 -6.36 -22.13 17.66
CA THR A 317 -6.40 -22.79 16.34
C THR A 317 -5.04 -22.78 15.66
N ARG A 318 -4.33 -21.64 15.64
CA ARG A 318 -3.03 -21.53 14.97
C ARG A 318 -1.99 -22.44 15.58
N ASP A 319 -1.96 -22.56 16.91
CA ASP A 319 -1.01 -23.43 17.59
C ASP A 319 -1.30 -24.91 17.34
N SER A 320 -2.57 -25.28 17.28
CA SER A 320 -2.99 -26.64 16.89
C SER A 320 -2.61 -26.93 15.43
N LEU A 321 -2.84 -25.98 14.52
CA LEU A 321 -2.50 -26.13 13.10
C LEU A 321 -0.98 -26.27 12.87
N LYS A 322 -0.13 -25.61 13.67
CA LYS A 322 1.34 -25.76 13.59
C LYS A 322 1.80 -27.20 13.81
N GLN A 323 1.07 -28.00 14.59
CA GLN A 323 1.37 -29.41 14.77
C GLN A 323 1.05 -30.24 13.51
N TRP A 324 0.08 -29.80 12.72
CA TRP A 324 -0.23 -30.42 11.44
C TRP A 324 0.75 -29.97 10.35
N GLN A 325 0.89 -28.66 10.14
CA GLN A 325 1.84 -28.04 9.21
C GLN A 325 2.33 -26.66 9.71
N PRO A 326 3.61 -26.28 9.48
CA PRO A 326 4.20 -25.08 10.07
C PRO A 326 3.66 -23.75 9.50
N ASP A 327 3.34 -23.70 8.20
CA ASP A 327 3.01 -22.45 7.47
C ASP A 327 1.56 -22.45 6.93
N VAL A 328 0.59 -22.78 7.78
CA VAL A 328 -0.83 -22.83 7.40
C VAL A 328 -1.43 -21.43 7.32
N GLN A 329 -2.03 -21.11 6.18
CA GLN A 329 -2.84 -19.91 6.02
C GLN A 329 -4.29 -20.17 6.43
N VAL A 330 -4.79 -19.38 7.38
CA VAL A 330 -6.21 -19.42 7.78
C VAL A 330 -7.02 -18.49 6.88
N LEU A 331 -8.02 -19.04 6.21
CA LEU A 331 -8.97 -18.33 5.35
C LEU A 331 -10.38 -18.47 5.95
N SER A 332 -11.25 -17.51 5.68
CA SER A 332 -12.64 -17.61 6.14
C SER A 332 -13.66 -16.96 5.19
N HIS A 333 -14.84 -17.55 5.08
CA HIS A 333 -15.97 -16.99 4.37
C HIS A 333 -17.25 -17.17 5.20
N TYR A 334 -18.14 -16.19 5.15
CA TYR A 334 -19.38 -16.17 5.92
C TYR A 334 -20.52 -15.83 4.97
N PHE A 335 -21.34 -16.83 4.68
CA PHE A 335 -22.55 -16.61 3.90
C PHE A 335 -23.55 -15.81 4.72
N TRP A 336 -24.33 -14.99 4.03
CA TRP A 336 -25.38 -14.19 4.66
C TRP A 336 -26.52 -13.95 3.70
N LEU A 337 -27.61 -14.71 3.87
CA LEU A 337 -28.76 -14.66 2.97
C LEU A 337 -29.36 -13.26 2.86
N ALA A 338 -29.50 -12.55 3.99
CA ALA A 338 -30.00 -11.17 4.05
C ALA A 338 -28.97 -10.11 3.60
N GLY A 339 -27.80 -10.52 3.14
CA GLY A 339 -26.77 -9.63 2.61
C GLY A 339 -26.96 -9.34 1.12
N SER A 340 -25.95 -8.71 0.52
CA SER A 340 -25.86 -8.55 -0.93
C SER A 340 -25.74 -9.91 -1.65
N PRO A 341 -26.05 -10.00 -2.96
CA PRO A 341 -25.87 -11.24 -3.72
C PRO A 341 -24.46 -11.84 -3.60
N MET A 342 -23.42 -11.01 -3.57
CA MET A 342 -22.03 -11.43 -3.39
C MET A 342 -21.70 -11.98 -1.98
N GLN A 343 -22.62 -11.89 -1.02
CA GLN A 343 -22.48 -12.50 0.31
C GLN A 343 -23.25 -13.81 0.46
N ASN A 344 -24.14 -14.14 -0.49
CA ASN A 344 -24.96 -15.36 -0.42
C ASN A 344 -24.82 -16.27 -1.65
N ASN A 345 -23.93 -15.97 -2.59
CA ASN A 345 -23.72 -16.81 -3.79
C ASN A 345 -22.30 -17.40 -3.92
N ILE A 346 -22.15 -18.40 -4.79
CA ILE A 346 -20.90 -19.12 -5.05
C ILE A 346 -19.81 -18.19 -5.60
N LYS A 347 -20.18 -17.21 -6.45
CA LYS A 347 -19.24 -16.23 -7.00
C LYS A 347 -18.55 -15.43 -5.90
N GLY A 348 -19.33 -14.94 -4.94
CA GLY A 348 -18.86 -14.19 -3.78
C GLY A 348 -17.96 -15.00 -2.87
N PHE A 349 -18.33 -16.26 -2.62
CA PHE A 349 -17.50 -17.23 -1.93
C PHE A 349 -16.13 -17.40 -2.59
N LEU A 350 -16.10 -17.65 -3.91
CA LEU A 350 -14.88 -17.85 -4.67
C LEU A 350 -14.01 -16.58 -4.73
N CYS A 351 -14.59 -15.43 -5.05
CA CYS A 351 -13.89 -14.14 -5.02
C CYS A 351 -13.25 -13.89 -3.66
N SER A 352 -13.97 -14.16 -2.57
CA SER A 352 -13.50 -13.95 -1.22
C SER A 352 -12.29 -14.84 -0.88
N LEU A 353 -12.32 -16.13 -1.24
CA LEU A 353 -11.19 -17.04 -0.97
C LEU A 353 -9.99 -16.74 -1.86
N VAL A 354 -10.18 -16.52 -3.16
CA VAL A 354 -9.10 -16.19 -4.10
C VAL A 354 -8.43 -14.87 -3.68
N TYR A 355 -9.22 -13.86 -3.32
CA TYR A 355 -8.69 -12.61 -2.77
C TYR A 355 -7.81 -12.87 -1.54
N GLN A 356 -8.29 -13.65 -0.57
CA GLN A 356 -7.55 -13.87 0.69
C GLN A 356 -6.21 -14.58 0.44
N VAL A 357 -6.17 -15.57 -0.46
CA VAL A 357 -4.91 -16.24 -0.84
C VAL A 357 -3.94 -15.27 -1.51
N LEU A 358 -4.39 -14.55 -2.54
CA LEU A 358 -3.53 -13.67 -3.34
C LEU A 358 -3.10 -12.41 -2.59
N SER A 359 -3.92 -11.94 -1.63
CA SER A 359 -3.60 -10.79 -0.78
C SER A 359 -2.43 -11.04 0.18
N ARG A 360 -2.08 -12.31 0.41
CA ARG A 360 -0.94 -12.72 1.26
C ARG A 360 0.22 -13.27 0.46
N ASP A 361 0.07 -13.43 -0.85
CA ASP A 361 1.09 -13.97 -1.74
C ASP A 361 1.15 -13.22 -3.07
N MET A 362 1.98 -12.19 -3.10
CA MET A 362 2.26 -11.41 -4.31
C MET A 362 2.94 -12.26 -5.38
N SER A 363 3.76 -13.25 -5.03
CA SER A 363 4.47 -14.09 -6.00
C SER A 363 3.50 -14.95 -6.82
N SER A 364 2.50 -15.55 -6.16
CA SER A 364 1.45 -16.31 -6.84
C SER A 364 0.52 -15.43 -7.66
N SER A 365 0.30 -14.19 -7.21
CA SER A 365 -0.46 -13.19 -7.96
C SER A 365 0.23 -12.85 -9.28
N LEU A 366 1.54 -12.59 -9.24
CA LEU A 366 2.33 -12.29 -10.44
C LEU A 366 2.39 -13.49 -11.38
N ALA A 367 2.62 -14.70 -10.86
CA ALA A 367 2.61 -15.92 -11.67
C ALA A 367 1.24 -16.17 -12.35
N LEU A 368 0.14 -15.85 -11.66
CA LEU A 368 -1.21 -15.93 -12.24
C LEU A 368 -1.40 -14.92 -13.38
N LEU A 369 -0.92 -13.68 -13.22
CA LEU A 369 -0.99 -12.64 -14.25
C LEU A 369 -0.08 -12.93 -15.45
N GLU A 370 1.07 -13.56 -15.22
CA GLU A 370 1.99 -14.00 -16.28
C GLU A 370 1.37 -15.15 -17.10
N SER A 371 0.76 -16.12 -16.43
CA SER A 371 0.12 -17.26 -17.09
C SER A 371 -1.21 -16.91 -17.76
N ASN A 372 -1.91 -15.88 -17.28
CA ASN A 372 -3.21 -15.45 -17.81
C ASN A 372 -3.27 -13.92 -17.97
N PRO A 373 -2.65 -13.36 -19.03
CA PRO A 373 -2.57 -11.90 -19.22
C PRO A 373 -3.93 -11.20 -19.33
N ASP A 374 -4.98 -11.91 -19.77
CA ASP A 374 -6.33 -11.35 -19.88
C ASP A 374 -6.95 -10.95 -18.53
N ILE A 375 -6.46 -11.53 -17.42
CA ILE A 375 -6.89 -11.16 -16.06
C ILE A 375 -6.59 -9.67 -15.80
N LYS A 376 -5.54 -9.10 -16.39
CA LYS A 376 -5.20 -7.67 -16.24
C LYS A 376 -6.28 -6.72 -16.77
N ARG A 377 -7.24 -7.22 -17.56
CA ARG A 377 -8.37 -6.42 -18.07
C ARG A 377 -9.56 -6.40 -17.11
N LYS A 378 -9.58 -7.29 -16.11
CA LYS A 378 -10.68 -7.39 -15.14
C LYS A 378 -10.56 -6.26 -14.12
N SER A 379 -11.62 -5.47 -14.00
CA SER A 379 -11.66 -4.23 -13.23
C SER A 379 -12.47 -4.34 -11.94
N GLY A 380 -13.37 -5.33 -11.85
CA GLY A 380 -14.21 -5.56 -10.69
C GLY A 380 -14.79 -6.97 -10.63
N ALA A 381 -15.47 -7.29 -9.53
CA ALA A 381 -15.99 -8.63 -9.28
C ALA A 381 -16.95 -9.11 -10.39
N ALA A 382 -17.66 -8.19 -11.05
CA ALA A 382 -18.55 -8.49 -12.17
C ALA A 382 -17.85 -9.22 -13.32
N ASP A 383 -16.58 -8.90 -13.61
CA ASP A 383 -15.81 -9.44 -14.74
C ASP A 383 -15.35 -10.90 -14.54
N TRP A 384 -15.56 -11.46 -13.34
CA TRP A 384 -15.13 -12.81 -13.01
C TRP A 384 -16.23 -13.84 -13.27
N ASP A 385 -15.86 -14.90 -13.98
CA ASP A 385 -16.69 -16.09 -14.13
C ASP A 385 -16.46 -17.04 -12.93
N PRO A 386 -17.51 -17.61 -12.32
CA PRO A 386 -17.36 -18.55 -11.20
C PRO A 386 -16.54 -19.81 -11.56
N THR A 387 -16.64 -20.31 -12.80
CA THR A 387 -15.87 -21.48 -13.22
C THR A 387 -14.38 -21.16 -13.33
N GLU A 388 -14.04 -19.98 -13.88
CA GLU A 388 -12.68 -19.44 -13.90
C GLU A 388 -12.11 -19.30 -12.48
N LEU A 389 -12.85 -18.65 -11.58
CA LEU A 389 -12.45 -18.48 -10.18
C LEU A 389 -12.25 -19.82 -9.46
N GLY A 390 -13.13 -20.79 -9.69
CA GLY A 390 -13.01 -22.13 -9.14
C GLY A 390 -11.72 -22.82 -9.57
N ARG A 391 -11.34 -22.71 -10.85
CA ARG A 391 -10.06 -23.25 -11.36
C ARG A 391 -8.86 -22.54 -10.74
N ILE A 392 -8.92 -21.22 -10.58
CA ILE A 392 -7.85 -20.44 -9.93
C ILE A 392 -7.71 -20.85 -8.47
N LEU A 393 -8.81 -20.97 -7.73
CA LEU A 393 -8.77 -21.38 -6.34
C LEU A 393 -8.16 -22.77 -6.18
N LEU A 394 -8.56 -23.73 -7.03
CA LEU A 394 -7.98 -25.07 -7.03
C LEU A 394 -6.48 -25.02 -7.35
N SER A 395 -6.07 -24.30 -8.39
CA SER A 395 -4.65 -24.22 -8.75
C SER A 395 -3.80 -23.62 -7.63
N LEU A 396 -4.31 -22.61 -6.93
CA LEU A 396 -3.66 -22.02 -5.75
C LEU A 396 -3.62 -22.99 -4.56
N ALA A 397 -4.68 -23.74 -4.32
CA ALA A 397 -4.78 -24.70 -3.22
C ALA A 397 -3.84 -25.89 -3.36
N TYR A 398 -3.55 -26.31 -4.61
CA TYR A 398 -2.66 -27.44 -4.92
C TYR A 398 -1.19 -27.04 -5.12
N GLN A 399 -0.82 -25.77 -4.90
CA GLN A 399 0.57 -25.35 -5.02
C GLN A 399 1.46 -26.04 -3.97
N PRO A 400 2.62 -26.59 -4.37
CA PRO A 400 3.55 -27.22 -3.43
C PRO A 400 4.00 -26.26 -2.33
N GLY A 401 4.13 -26.77 -1.11
CA GLY A 401 4.60 -25.99 0.04
C GLY A 401 3.58 -25.04 0.66
N LYS A 402 2.34 -25.01 0.15
CA LYS A 402 1.24 -24.25 0.76
C LYS A 402 0.29 -25.15 1.52
N ALA A 403 -0.27 -24.63 2.60
CA ALA A 403 -1.32 -25.29 3.36
C ALA A 403 -2.38 -24.28 3.79
N PHE A 404 -3.64 -24.70 3.78
CA PHE A 404 -4.78 -23.84 4.07
C PHE A 404 -5.71 -24.48 5.10
N CYS A 405 -6.20 -23.69 6.05
CA CYS A 405 -7.33 -24.03 6.90
C CYS A 405 -8.46 -23.03 6.61
N ILE A 406 -9.55 -23.52 6.03
CA ILE A 406 -10.63 -22.71 5.49
C ILE A 406 -11.88 -22.89 6.36
N PHE A 407 -12.34 -21.81 6.95
CA PHE A 407 -13.57 -21.75 7.73
C PHE A 407 -14.72 -21.20 6.87
N ILE A 408 -15.78 -21.97 6.69
CA ILE A 408 -16.95 -21.58 5.88
C ILE A 408 -18.19 -21.62 6.78
N ASP A 409 -18.72 -20.45 7.12
CA ASP A 409 -19.89 -20.32 7.99
C ASP A 409 -21.18 -20.13 7.17
N GLY A 410 -22.23 -20.83 7.58
CA GLY A 410 -23.59 -20.63 7.07
C GLY A 410 -23.84 -21.23 5.69
N LEU A 411 -23.42 -22.47 5.42
CA LEU A 411 -23.70 -23.11 4.11
C LEU A 411 -25.20 -23.18 3.78
N ASP A 412 -26.08 -23.18 4.79
CA ASP A 412 -27.54 -23.10 4.65
C ASP A 412 -28.07 -21.71 4.24
N GLU A 413 -27.21 -20.69 4.24
CA GLU A 413 -27.54 -19.30 3.88
C GLU A 413 -27.18 -19.00 2.41
N LEU A 414 -26.89 -20.04 1.61
CA LEU A 414 -26.73 -19.93 0.16
C LEU A 414 -28.06 -19.48 -0.46
N SER A 415 -27.96 -18.60 -1.46
CA SER A 415 -29.07 -18.14 -2.29
C SER A 415 -29.93 -19.33 -2.76
N PRO A 416 -31.27 -19.29 -2.58
CA PRO A 416 -32.18 -20.35 -3.03
C PRO A 416 -32.15 -20.61 -4.53
N GLU A 417 -31.68 -19.64 -5.31
CA GLU A 417 -31.48 -19.72 -6.76
C GLU A 417 -30.28 -20.61 -7.14
N GLU A 418 -29.35 -20.84 -6.21
CA GLU A 418 -28.18 -21.70 -6.42
C GLU A 418 -28.34 -23.06 -5.73
N SER A 419 -27.75 -24.09 -6.33
CA SER A 419 -27.80 -25.44 -5.79
C SER A 419 -26.75 -25.61 -4.69
N PRO A 420 -27.15 -26.03 -3.46
CA PRO A 420 -26.18 -26.38 -2.42
C PRO A 420 -25.22 -27.50 -2.85
N ARG A 421 -25.64 -28.36 -3.78
CA ARG A 421 -24.79 -29.40 -4.35
C ARG A 421 -23.59 -28.82 -5.10
N ASP A 422 -23.78 -27.73 -5.85
CA ASP A 422 -22.72 -27.14 -6.65
C ASP A 422 -21.62 -26.55 -5.74
N LEU A 423 -22.04 -25.92 -4.64
CA LEU A 423 -21.12 -25.46 -3.59
C LEU A 423 -20.36 -26.65 -2.96
N ILE A 424 -21.06 -27.72 -2.60
CA ILE A 424 -20.43 -28.93 -2.03
C ILE A 424 -19.48 -29.58 -3.04
N ASP A 425 -19.79 -29.60 -4.33
CA ASP A 425 -18.92 -30.13 -5.38
C ASP A 425 -17.62 -29.31 -5.52
N ILE A 426 -17.68 -27.99 -5.29
CA ILE A 426 -16.48 -27.13 -5.22
C ILE A 426 -15.67 -27.45 -3.95
N ILE A 427 -16.33 -27.52 -2.79
CA ILE A 427 -15.69 -27.80 -1.49
C ILE A 427 -15.00 -29.17 -1.50
N THR A 428 -15.64 -30.19 -2.08
CA THR A 428 -15.07 -31.54 -2.20
C THR A 428 -13.87 -31.57 -3.12
N LYS A 429 -13.85 -30.80 -4.22
CA LYS A 429 -12.67 -30.65 -5.10
C LYS A 429 -11.48 -29.97 -4.42
N LEU A 430 -11.72 -29.15 -3.39
CA LEU A 430 -10.66 -28.54 -2.58
C LEU A 430 -10.02 -29.50 -1.58
N GLN A 431 -10.59 -30.69 -1.37
CA GLN A 431 -10.01 -31.67 -0.45
C GLN A 431 -8.64 -32.11 -0.93
N SER A 432 -7.64 -31.88 -0.08
CA SER A 432 -6.29 -32.35 -0.30
C SER A 432 -5.58 -32.54 1.05
N PRO A 433 -4.44 -33.25 1.09
CA PRO A 433 -3.63 -33.35 2.31
C PRO A 433 -3.10 -32.01 2.84
N GLN A 434 -3.20 -30.95 2.04
CA GLN A 434 -2.75 -29.59 2.36
C GLN A 434 -3.90 -28.66 2.76
N VAL A 435 -5.16 -29.11 2.66
CA VAL A 435 -6.34 -28.27 2.91
C VAL A 435 -7.22 -28.89 4.01
N LYS A 436 -7.49 -28.10 5.04
CA LYS A 436 -8.52 -28.36 6.05
C LYS A 436 -9.72 -27.45 5.82
N LEU A 437 -10.91 -28.01 5.98
CA LEU A 437 -12.19 -27.33 5.77
C LEU A 437 -13.06 -27.52 7.01
N CYS A 438 -13.35 -26.42 7.71
CA CYS A 438 -14.34 -26.41 8.78
C CYS A 438 -15.60 -25.72 8.26
N LEU A 439 -16.69 -26.47 8.18
CA LEU A 439 -17.95 -26.04 7.60
C LEU A 439 -18.97 -25.84 8.73
N SER A 440 -19.80 -24.81 8.66
CA SER A 440 -20.90 -24.59 9.60
C SER A 440 -22.23 -24.52 8.87
N SER A 441 -23.26 -25.17 9.40
CA SER A 441 -24.63 -25.00 8.89
C SER A 441 -25.71 -25.42 9.88
N ARG A 442 -26.98 -25.17 9.54
CA ARG A 442 -28.11 -25.91 10.12
C ARG A 442 -28.07 -27.38 9.68
N PRO A 443 -28.56 -28.32 10.51
CA PRO A 443 -28.66 -29.74 10.16
C PRO A 443 -29.87 -30.02 9.26
N GLU A 444 -30.07 -29.20 8.22
CA GLU A 444 -31.14 -29.40 7.25
C GLU A 444 -30.94 -30.71 6.46
N PRO A 445 -32.00 -31.32 5.91
CA PRO A 445 -31.90 -32.60 5.21
C PRO A 445 -30.80 -32.64 4.15
N ALA A 446 -30.66 -31.58 3.34
CA ALA A 446 -29.63 -31.48 2.31
C ALA A 446 -28.21 -31.46 2.93
N MET A 447 -27.98 -30.63 3.94
CA MET A 447 -26.67 -30.56 4.61
C MET A 447 -26.31 -31.88 5.29
N ARG A 448 -27.28 -32.55 5.93
CA ARG A 448 -27.07 -33.89 6.51
C ARG A 448 -26.72 -34.93 5.47
N MET A 449 -27.39 -34.90 4.31
CA MET A 449 -27.09 -35.80 3.20
C MET A 449 -25.66 -35.62 2.69
N TYR A 450 -25.17 -34.37 2.61
CA TYR A 450 -23.85 -34.08 2.05
C TYR A 450 -22.70 -34.12 3.05
N LEU A 451 -22.95 -33.82 4.33
CA LEU A 451 -21.91 -33.61 5.34
C LEU A 451 -21.97 -34.60 6.51
N GLY A 452 -23.09 -35.33 6.68
CA GLY A 452 -23.32 -36.19 7.85
C GLY A 452 -22.38 -37.38 7.99
N HIS A 453 -21.60 -37.70 6.95
CA HIS A 453 -20.56 -38.74 7.00
C HIS A 453 -19.18 -38.22 7.46
N TYR A 454 -18.99 -36.90 7.57
CA TYR A 454 -17.76 -36.31 8.10
C TYR A 454 -17.82 -36.17 9.62
N PRO A 455 -16.66 -36.00 10.29
CA PRO A 455 -16.61 -35.59 11.70
C PRO A 455 -17.53 -34.40 11.97
N THR A 456 -18.54 -34.61 12.81
CA THR A 456 -19.61 -33.63 13.05
C THR A 456 -19.69 -33.26 14.54
N LEU A 457 -19.76 -31.95 14.81
CA LEU A 457 -19.97 -31.37 16.13
C LEU A 457 -21.39 -30.75 16.20
N PRO A 458 -22.33 -31.35 16.95
CA PRO A 458 -23.64 -30.76 17.20
C PRO A 458 -23.55 -29.65 18.26
N MET A 459 -23.21 -28.41 17.85
CA MET A 459 -22.93 -27.28 18.73
C MET A 459 -23.93 -27.09 19.87
N HIS A 460 -25.24 -27.13 19.58
CA HIS A 460 -26.32 -26.97 20.57
C HIS A 460 -26.27 -27.96 21.75
N ALA A 461 -25.59 -29.11 21.63
CA ALA A 461 -25.40 -30.07 22.72
C ALA A 461 -24.26 -29.68 23.69
N PHE A 462 -23.38 -28.75 23.30
CA PHE A 462 -22.15 -28.41 24.04
C PHE A 462 -22.13 -26.99 24.62
N ILE A 463 -23.13 -26.17 24.32
CA ILE A 463 -23.13 -24.74 24.71
C ILE A 463 -23.83 -24.45 26.03
N ARG A 464 -24.33 -25.47 26.74
CA ARG A 464 -25.10 -25.28 27.99
C ARG A 464 -24.31 -24.49 29.04
N ASP A 465 -23.04 -24.84 29.24
CA ASP A 465 -22.15 -24.16 30.20
C ASP A 465 -21.83 -22.73 29.77
N ASP A 466 -21.70 -22.48 28.46
CA ASP A 466 -21.51 -21.13 27.94
C ASP A 466 -22.75 -20.26 28.12
N ILE A 467 -23.95 -20.82 27.89
CA ILE A 467 -25.24 -20.16 28.16
C ILE A 467 -25.33 -19.82 29.65
N ARG A 468 -24.99 -20.78 30.52
CA ARG A 468 -24.99 -20.59 31.97
C ARG A 468 -24.05 -19.44 32.35
N ARG A 469 -22.80 -19.46 31.87
CA ARG A 469 -21.80 -18.41 32.14
C ARG A 469 -22.27 -17.04 31.66
N TYR A 470 -22.90 -16.97 30.50
CA TYR A 470 -23.50 -15.74 29.99
C TYR A 470 -24.60 -15.22 30.92
N ALA A 471 -25.58 -16.07 31.27
CA ALA A 471 -26.68 -15.70 32.14
C ALA A 471 -26.19 -15.26 33.53
N GLU A 472 -25.25 -15.99 34.13
CA GLU A 472 -24.61 -15.64 35.41
C GLU A 472 -23.98 -14.25 35.34
N GLY A 473 -23.20 -13.98 34.30
CA GLY A 473 -22.50 -12.70 34.16
C GLY A 473 -23.45 -11.51 34.00
N ILE A 474 -24.54 -11.67 33.24
CA ILE A 474 -25.56 -10.61 33.07
C ILE A 474 -26.33 -10.39 34.37
N LEU A 475 -26.87 -11.44 34.98
CA LEU A 475 -27.73 -11.31 36.15
C LEU A 475 -26.96 -10.85 37.39
N ASN A 476 -25.74 -11.36 37.62
CA ASN A 476 -24.90 -10.91 38.74
C ASN A 476 -24.52 -9.42 38.59
N ARG A 477 -24.25 -8.96 37.37
CA ARG A 477 -23.99 -7.54 37.11
C ARG A 477 -25.22 -6.69 37.40
N ALA A 478 -26.42 -7.13 37.01
CA ALA A 478 -27.65 -6.41 37.34
C ALA A 478 -27.85 -6.33 38.87
N MET A 479 -27.64 -7.45 39.57
CA MET A 479 -27.79 -7.53 41.03
C MET A 479 -26.76 -6.69 41.80
N SER A 480 -25.55 -6.49 41.28
CA SER A 480 -24.54 -5.67 41.96
C SER A 480 -24.94 -4.19 42.11
N HIS A 481 -25.97 -3.75 41.38
CA HIS A 481 -26.50 -2.39 41.45
C HIS A 481 -27.76 -2.26 42.33
N ARG A 482 -28.24 -3.36 42.93
CA ARG A 482 -29.36 -3.37 43.87
C ARG A 482 -28.90 -3.38 45.32
N ASN A 483 -29.71 -2.76 46.18
CA ASN A 483 -29.51 -2.77 47.63
C ASN A 483 -30.08 -4.06 48.27
N ASP A 484 -31.09 -4.68 47.66
CA ASP A 484 -31.68 -5.94 48.07
C ASP A 484 -31.13 -7.10 47.22
N VAL A 485 -30.23 -7.89 47.81
CA VAL A 485 -29.54 -8.97 47.11
C VAL A 485 -30.25 -10.30 47.36
N PHE A 486 -30.57 -11.01 46.28
CA PHE A 486 -31.01 -12.41 46.29
C PHE A 486 -30.16 -13.25 45.31
N GLU A 487 -30.13 -14.56 45.51
CA GLU A 487 -29.35 -15.46 44.64
C GLU A 487 -30.03 -15.67 43.28
N VAL A 488 -29.29 -15.38 42.20
CA VAL A 488 -29.77 -15.58 40.82
C VAL A 488 -29.47 -16.98 40.28
N ASN A 489 -28.79 -17.84 41.04
CA ASN A 489 -28.36 -19.18 40.62
C ASN A 489 -29.52 -20.04 40.10
N ARG A 490 -30.70 -19.91 40.72
CA ARG A 490 -31.90 -20.63 40.27
C ARG A 490 -32.35 -20.15 38.88
N LEU A 491 -32.49 -18.84 38.69
CA LEU A 491 -32.85 -18.24 37.40
C LEU A 491 -31.82 -18.62 36.32
N VAL A 492 -30.53 -18.58 36.65
CA VAL A 492 -29.44 -19.01 35.77
C VAL A 492 -29.61 -20.46 35.31
N ASN A 493 -29.85 -21.38 36.25
CA ASN A 493 -29.99 -22.80 35.95
C ASN A 493 -31.23 -23.05 35.07
N GLU A 494 -32.33 -22.37 35.36
CA GLU A 494 -33.57 -22.47 34.58
C GLU A 494 -33.36 -21.88 33.16
N VAL A 495 -32.73 -20.71 33.01
CA VAL A 495 -32.36 -20.14 31.69
C VAL A 495 -31.48 -21.11 30.90
N SER A 496 -30.45 -21.67 31.54
CA SER A 496 -29.54 -22.62 30.89
C SER A 496 -30.23 -23.90 30.44
N SER A 497 -31.20 -24.38 31.22
CA SER A 497 -31.99 -25.57 30.90
C SER A 497 -33.02 -25.30 29.78
N GLU A 498 -33.76 -24.20 29.89
CA GLU A 498 -34.86 -23.86 28.97
C GLU A 498 -34.38 -23.35 27.61
N ALA A 499 -33.15 -22.82 27.53
CA ALA A 499 -32.58 -22.38 26.26
C ALA A 499 -32.41 -23.52 25.23
N ASP A 500 -32.33 -24.79 25.66
CA ASP A 500 -32.25 -25.98 24.79
C ASP A 500 -31.22 -25.83 23.63
N GLY A 501 -30.05 -25.28 23.96
CA GLY A 501 -28.96 -25.06 23.00
C GLY A 501 -29.22 -23.93 21.98
N VAL A 502 -30.14 -23.01 22.27
CA VAL A 502 -30.40 -21.78 21.50
C VAL A 502 -29.86 -20.58 22.29
N PHE A 503 -28.61 -20.21 22.02
CA PHE A 503 -27.93 -19.12 22.73
C PHE A 503 -28.66 -17.77 22.62
N LEU A 504 -29.24 -17.48 21.46
CA LEU A 504 -30.01 -16.24 21.26
C LEU A 504 -31.23 -16.14 22.19
N TRP A 505 -31.89 -17.26 22.48
CA TRP A 505 -32.99 -17.29 23.45
C TRP A 505 -32.49 -16.87 24.83
N ALA A 506 -31.37 -17.44 25.28
CA ALA A 506 -30.76 -17.08 26.55
C ALA A 506 -30.35 -15.60 26.62
N VAL A 507 -29.87 -15.02 25.52
CA VAL A 507 -29.56 -13.58 25.43
C VAL A 507 -30.82 -12.73 25.67
N LEU A 508 -31.91 -13.06 24.99
CA LEU A 508 -33.16 -12.31 25.09
C LEU A 508 -33.77 -12.42 26.49
N VAL A 509 -33.77 -13.62 27.06
CA VAL A 509 -34.31 -13.89 28.39
C VAL A 509 -33.46 -13.26 29.49
N ALA A 510 -32.13 -13.43 29.46
CA ALA A 510 -31.25 -12.83 30.45
C ALA A 510 -31.37 -11.29 30.46
N ARG A 511 -31.47 -10.66 29.30
CA ARG A 511 -31.76 -9.21 29.19
C ARG A 511 -33.13 -8.83 29.73
N SER A 512 -34.14 -9.67 29.52
CA SER A 512 -35.48 -9.42 30.06
C SER A 512 -35.53 -9.53 31.58
N LEU A 513 -34.72 -10.42 32.16
CA LEU A 513 -34.55 -10.55 33.61
C LEU A 513 -33.71 -9.40 34.17
N GLU A 514 -32.61 -9.02 33.51
CA GLU A 514 -31.79 -7.84 33.83
C GLU A 514 -32.66 -6.58 33.95
N ARG A 515 -33.52 -6.31 32.97
CA ARG A 515 -34.47 -5.18 33.04
C ARG A 515 -35.44 -5.29 34.21
N GLY A 516 -35.85 -6.51 34.60
CA GLY A 516 -36.71 -6.69 35.77
C GLY A 516 -35.98 -6.41 37.07
N ILE A 517 -34.73 -6.88 37.17
CA ILE A 517 -33.84 -6.59 38.28
C ILE A 517 -33.67 -5.07 38.43
N GLU A 518 -33.36 -4.37 37.34
CA GLU A 518 -33.20 -2.90 37.32
C GLU A 518 -34.49 -2.14 37.71
N LYS A 519 -35.67 -2.70 37.40
CA LYS A 519 -36.98 -2.15 37.79
C LYS A 519 -37.38 -2.43 39.24
N GLY A 520 -36.61 -3.24 39.96
CA GLY A 520 -36.93 -3.60 41.35
C GLY A 520 -37.82 -4.84 41.49
N ASP A 521 -38.05 -5.62 40.42
CA ASP A 521 -38.90 -6.81 40.44
C ASP A 521 -38.44 -7.82 41.52
N SER A 522 -39.38 -8.48 42.19
CA SER A 522 -39.07 -9.55 43.15
C SER A 522 -38.61 -10.82 42.45
N LEU A 523 -37.94 -11.72 43.17
CA LEU A 523 -37.54 -13.02 42.62
C LEU A 523 -38.74 -13.81 42.06
N GLN A 524 -39.89 -13.79 42.72
CA GLN A 524 -41.12 -14.45 42.24
C GLN A 524 -41.58 -13.89 40.90
N LEU A 525 -41.58 -12.56 40.74
CA LEU A 525 -41.99 -11.93 39.48
C LEU A 525 -41.00 -12.22 38.34
N LEU A 526 -39.70 -12.34 38.66
CA LEU A 526 -38.67 -12.75 37.71
C LEU A 526 -38.82 -14.22 37.29
N GLU A 527 -39.11 -15.12 38.24
CA GLU A 527 -39.44 -16.52 37.96
C GLU A 527 -40.70 -16.61 37.07
N GLU A 528 -41.78 -15.89 37.41
CA GLU A 528 -42.99 -15.83 36.57
C GLU A 528 -42.68 -15.33 35.15
N ARG A 529 -41.89 -14.26 35.04
CA ARG A 529 -41.46 -13.72 33.75
C ARG A 529 -40.70 -14.76 32.94
N LEU A 530 -39.82 -15.54 33.56
CA LEU A 530 -39.09 -16.62 32.90
C LEU A 530 -40.05 -17.70 32.40
N HIS A 531 -40.97 -18.18 33.23
CA HIS A 531 -41.91 -19.25 32.88
C HIS A 531 -42.91 -18.82 31.78
N GLN A 532 -43.17 -17.51 31.65
CA GLN A 532 -43.97 -16.95 30.56
C GLN A 532 -43.18 -16.74 29.27
N MET A 533 -41.87 -16.99 29.24
CA MET A 533 -41.09 -16.91 28.00
C MET A 533 -41.39 -18.13 27.13
N PRO A 534 -41.78 -17.92 25.86
CA PRO A 534 -42.00 -19.04 24.95
C PRO A 534 -40.70 -19.79 24.70
N LYS A 535 -40.78 -21.12 24.51
CA LYS A 535 -39.59 -21.98 24.39
C LYS A 535 -38.98 -21.97 22.98
N SER A 536 -39.75 -21.59 21.96
CA SER A 536 -39.22 -21.44 20.60
C SER A 536 -38.87 -19.99 20.28
N LEU A 537 -37.85 -19.76 19.44
CA LEU A 537 -37.52 -18.41 18.97
C LEU A 537 -38.70 -17.76 18.23
N SER A 538 -39.43 -18.53 17.42
CA SER A 538 -40.59 -18.00 16.67
C SER A 538 -41.66 -17.47 17.62
N GLU A 539 -42.03 -18.26 18.63
CA GLU A 539 -43.01 -17.83 19.62
C GLU A 539 -42.45 -16.70 20.50
N LEU A 540 -41.15 -16.72 20.81
CA LEU A 540 -40.50 -15.64 21.55
C LEU A 540 -40.61 -14.32 20.79
N TYR A 541 -40.30 -14.33 19.48
CA TYR A 541 -40.53 -13.18 18.61
C TYR A 541 -42.00 -12.76 18.61
N SER A 542 -42.94 -13.71 18.45
CA SER A 542 -44.37 -13.42 18.52
C SER A 542 -44.79 -12.81 19.87
N SER A 543 -44.20 -13.25 20.99
CA SER A 543 -44.51 -12.73 22.32
C SER A 543 -43.89 -11.36 22.58
N MET A 544 -42.66 -11.11 22.12
CA MET A 544 -42.04 -9.78 22.15
C MET A 544 -42.89 -8.79 21.37
N TRP A 545 -43.40 -9.24 20.21
CA TRP A 545 -44.32 -8.49 19.37
C TRP A 545 -45.63 -8.12 20.07
N GLN A 546 -46.17 -9.05 20.86
CA GLN A 546 -47.41 -8.84 21.62
C GLN A 546 -47.21 -7.98 22.88
N ARG A 547 -45.97 -7.80 23.37
CA ARG A 547 -45.63 -7.10 24.61
C ARG A 547 -45.25 -5.63 24.43
N CYS A 548 -45.11 -5.12 23.21
CA CYS A 548 -45.08 -3.67 22.98
C CYS A 548 -46.43 -3.08 23.42
N GLU A 549 -46.39 -2.18 24.42
CA GLU A 549 -47.46 -1.78 25.36
C GLU A 549 -48.82 -1.33 24.75
N ASP A 550 -49.88 -1.56 25.55
CA ASP A 550 -51.29 -1.05 25.62
C ASP A 550 -52.11 -0.65 24.37
N ASP A 551 -51.51 -0.53 23.19
CA ASP A 551 -52.23 -0.37 21.93
C ASP A 551 -51.49 -1.12 20.81
N PRO A 552 -51.69 -2.45 20.66
CA PRO A 552 -50.92 -3.26 19.73
C PRO A 552 -51.17 -2.87 18.26
N GLN A 553 -52.31 -2.26 17.93
CA GLN A 553 -52.67 -2.04 16.52
C GLN A 553 -51.75 -1.04 15.79
N PRO A 554 -51.43 0.16 16.32
CA PRO A 554 -50.53 1.10 15.65
C PRO A 554 -49.12 0.57 15.43
N TYR A 555 -48.54 -0.13 16.41
CA TYR A 555 -47.17 -0.69 16.32
C TYR A 555 -47.10 -1.89 15.38
N GLN A 556 -48.09 -2.79 15.45
CA GLN A 556 -48.20 -3.92 14.53
C GLN A 556 -48.42 -3.45 13.10
N LYS A 557 -49.31 -2.48 12.90
CA LYS A 557 -49.57 -1.88 11.59
C LYS A 557 -48.33 -1.16 11.07
N GLY A 558 -47.67 -0.35 11.89
CA GLY A 558 -46.44 0.37 11.55
C GLY A 558 -45.30 -0.57 11.12
N PHE A 559 -45.02 -1.61 11.89
CA PHE A 559 -43.99 -2.58 11.50
C PHE A 559 -44.39 -3.47 10.32
N SER A 560 -45.66 -3.89 10.25
CA SER A 560 -46.12 -4.67 9.08
C SER A 560 -45.96 -3.84 7.81
N LEU A 561 -46.23 -2.53 7.87
CA LEU A 561 -46.02 -1.59 6.78
C LEU A 561 -44.52 -1.46 6.48
N PHE A 562 -43.67 -1.29 7.49
CA PHE A 562 -42.21 -1.27 7.35
C PHE A 562 -41.68 -2.55 6.67
N MET A 563 -42.06 -3.73 7.16
CA MET A 563 -41.63 -5.02 6.60
C MET A 563 -42.16 -5.24 5.18
N ASN A 564 -43.41 -4.87 4.91
CA ASN A 564 -43.97 -4.90 3.55
C ASN A 564 -43.20 -3.97 2.60
N PHE A 565 -42.80 -2.78 3.06
CA PHE A 565 -41.95 -1.88 2.28
C PHE A 565 -40.58 -2.50 2.01
N MET A 566 -39.96 -3.15 2.99
CA MET A 566 -38.67 -3.83 2.82
C MET A 566 -38.77 -5.00 1.83
N ILE A 567 -39.82 -5.83 1.94
CA ILE A 567 -40.08 -6.96 1.03
C ILE A 567 -40.37 -6.45 -0.40
N LEU A 568 -41.17 -5.39 -0.54
CA LEU A 568 -41.45 -4.77 -1.84
C LEU A 568 -40.18 -4.18 -2.45
N ALA A 569 -39.35 -3.51 -1.66
CA ALA A 569 -38.08 -2.96 -2.14
C ALA A 569 -37.11 -4.06 -2.58
N GLU A 570 -37.04 -5.19 -1.87
CA GLU A 570 -36.30 -6.38 -2.33
C GLU A 570 -36.85 -6.94 -3.64
N GLY A 571 -38.17 -6.99 -3.81
CA GLY A 571 -38.81 -7.44 -5.05
C GLY A 571 -38.63 -6.50 -6.25
N VAL A 572 -38.45 -5.19 -5.99
CA VAL A 572 -38.27 -4.16 -7.03
C VAL A 572 -36.79 -3.87 -7.33
N ALA A 573 -35.86 -4.43 -6.54
CA ALA A 573 -34.41 -4.33 -6.76
C ALA A 573 -33.93 -4.90 -8.13
N TYR A 574 -34.82 -5.55 -8.90
CA TYR A 574 -34.61 -5.91 -10.30
C TYR A 574 -34.60 -4.71 -11.28
N LEU A 575 -34.99 -3.51 -10.84
CA LEU A 575 -34.83 -2.27 -11.59
C LEU A 575 -33.56 -1.57 -11.08
N ASP A 576 -32.51 -1.54 -11.91
CA ASP A 576 -31.08 -1.20 -11.65
C ASP A 576 -30.76 0.13 -10.93
N HIS A 577 -31.72 0.83 -10.32
CA HIS A 577 -31.55 2.14 -9.68
C HIS A 577 -32.12 2.27 -8.25
N ILE A 578 -32.81 1.26 -7.70
CA ILE A 578 -33.37 1.34 -6.33
C ILE A 578 -32.47 0.56 -5.35
N GLY A 579 -31.34 1.15 -5.00
CA GLY A 579 -30.40 0.59 -4.03
C GLY A 579 -30.67 1.11 -2.62
N LYS A 580 -31.10 0.21 -1.72
CA LYS A 580 -31.35 0.41 -0.27
C LYS A 580 -32.43 1.45 0.05
N VAL A 581 -33.52 1.00 0.68
CA VAL A 581 -34.57 1.92 1.19
C VAL A 581 -33.97 2.85 2.24
N THR A 582 -33.92 4.13 1.92
CA THR A 582 -33.48 5.18 2.82
C THR A 582 -34.57 5.50 3.85
N VAL A 583 -34.18 6.08 4.99
CA VAL A 583 -35.15 6.58 5.99
C VAL A 583 -36.10 7.61 5.37
N PHE A 584 -35.63 8.38 4.40
CA PHE A 584 -36.45 9.34 3.66
C PHE A 584 -37.52 8.64 2.79
N GLU A 585 -37.15 7.61 2.03
CA GLU A 585 -38.11 6.85 1.21
C GLU A 585 -39.14 6.12 2.07
N LEU A 586 -38.72 5.59 3.22
CA LEU A 586 -39.62 5.03 4.22
C LEU A 586 -40.56 6.08 4.80
N MET A 587 -40.06 7.26 5.17
CA MET A 587 -40.88 8.37 5.65
C MET A 587 -41.91 8.78 4.59
N ALA A 588 -41.47 8.98 3.35
CA ALA A 588 -42.32 9.36 2.24
C ALA A 588 -43.37 8.29 1.91
N GLY A 589 -43.00 7.01 1.95
CA GLY A 589 -43.90 5.89 1.70
C GLY A 589 -44.90 5.62 2.82
N THR A 590 -44.58 5.99 4.06
CA THR A 590 -45.45 5.78 5.24
C THR A 590 -46.28 7.01 5.61
N ASN A 591 -45.94 8.20 5.08
CA ASN A 591 -46.65 9.45 5.31
C ASN A 591 -47.34 9.94 4.02
N ALA A 592 -48.55 9.42 3.78
CA ALA A 592 -49.33 9.76 2.58
C ALA A 592 -49.66 11.27 2.47
N ALA A 593 -49.86 11.96 3.61
CA ALA A 593 -50.13 13.40 3.60
C ALA A 593 -48.90 14.20 3.17
N PHE A 594 -47.71 13.81 3.62
CA PHE A 594 -46.46 14.39 3.14
C PHE A 594 -46.26 14.10 1.65
N LEU A 595 -46.45 12.85 1.21
CA LEU A 595 -46.24 12.46 -0.18
C LEU A 595 -47.20 13.20 -1.13
N ASP A 596 -48.47 13.33 -0.75
CA ASP A 596 -49.48 14.08 -1.50
C ASP A 596 -49.13 15.57 -1.57
N LYS A 597 -48.73 16.18 -0.45
CA LYS A 597 -48.24 17.56 -0.41
C LYS A 597 -47.00 17.76 -1.29
N TYR A 598 -46.04 16.84 -1.23
CA TYR A 598 -44.77 16.91 -1.94
C TYR A 598 -44.92 16.69 -3.45
N LEU A 599 -45.87 15.86 -3.88
CA LEU A 599 -46.09 15.55 -5.30
C LEU A 599 -47.08 16.50 -5.99
N ASN A 600 -48.07 17.04 -5.27
CA ASN A 600 -49.19 17.76 -5.87
C ASN A 600 -49.18 19.29 -5.63
N GLN A 601 -48.25 19.82 -4.84
CA GLN A 601 -48.16 21.27 -4.57
C GLN A 601 -46.71 21.78 -4.74
N ASP A 602 -46.55 22.98 -5.31
CA ASP A 602 -45.28 23.75 -5.37
C ASP A 602 -44.79 24.21 -3.97
N ASP A 603 -45.26 23.57 -2.90
CA ASP A 603 -44.96 23.91 -1.52
C ASP A 603 -43.53 23.46 -1.18
N GLN A 604 -42.65 24.43 -0.91
CA GLN A 604 -41.32 24.15 -0.40
C GLN A 604 -41.41 23.60 1.03
N VAL A 605 -41.35 22.27 1.16
CA VAL A 605 -41.11 21.64 2.45
C VAL A 605 -39.72 22.05 2.94
N SER A 606 -39.65 22.68 4.11
CA SER A 606 -38.38 23.12 4.67
C SER A 606 -37.47 21.93 4.99
N LYS A 607 -36.15 22.16 4.96
CA LYS A 607 -35.17 21.13 5.32
C LYS A 607 -35.38 20.66 6.77
N GLU A 608 -35.75 21.58 7.65
CA GLU A 608 -36.02 21.33 9.06
C GLU A 608 -37.23 20.40 9.26
N GLU A 609 -38.30 20.59 8.47
CA GLU A 609 -39.49 19.73 8.49
C GLU A 609 -39.16 18.31 7.97
N LEU A 610 -38.34 18.20 6.90
CA LEU A 610 -37.88 16.91 6.39
C LEU A 610 -37.01 16.15 7.39
N GLU A 611 -36.06 16.83 8.04
CA GLU A 611 -35.20 16.22 9.06
C GLU A 611 -36.00 15.75 10.28
N MET A 612 -37.03 16.51 10.67
CA MET A 612 -37.95 16.13 11.74
C MET A 612 -38.73 14.87 11.38
N LEU A 613 -39.38 14.84 10.22
CA LEU A 613 -40.16 13.68 9.77
C LEU A 613 -39.31 12.41 9.61
N CYS A 614 -38.08 12.53 9.10
CA CYS A 614 -37.16 11.40 8.99
C CYS A 614 -36.72 10.90 10.38
N ARG A 615 -36.50 11.80 11.34
CA ARG A 615 -36.13 11.44 12.71
C ARG A 615 -37.29 10.74 13.42
N ASP A 616 -38.51 11.25 13.28
CA ASP A 616 -39.70 10.64 13.86
C ASP A 616 -39.98 9.26 13.27
N THR A 617 -39.75 9.11 11.96
CA THR A 617 -39.84 7.80 11.28
C THR A 617 -38.80 6.82 11.83
N ARG A 618 -37.55 7.25 12.03
CA ARG A 618 -36.51 6.40 12.64
C ARG A 618 -36.90 5.96 14.06
N ASN A 619 -37.31 6.91 14.90
CA ASN A 619 -37.73 6.62 16.27
C ASN A 619 -38.93 5.67 16.30
N SER A 620 -39.87 5.84 15.35
CA SER A 620 -41.03 4.96 15.20
C SER A 620 -40.62 3.55 14.78
N ILE A 621 -39.67 3.39 13.85
CA ILE A 621 -39.15 2.07 13.45
C ILE A 621 -38.47 1.37 14.64
N GLU A 622 -37.63 2.08 15.39
CA GLU A 622 -36.99 1.54 16.59
C GLU A 622 -38.03 1.10 17.63
N ALA A 623 -39.05 1.93 17.86
CA ALA A 623 -40.16 1.63 18.76
C ALA A 623 -41.04 0.45 18.27
N TRP A 624 -41.36 0.40 16.98
CA TRP A 624 -42.13 -0.67 16.35
C TRP A 624 -41.39 -2.01 16.43
N SER A 625 -40.07 -2.00 16.27
CA SER A 625 -39.26 -3.21 16.22
C SER A 625 -39.17 -3.97 17.53
N ALA A 626 -39.70 -3.45 18.66
CA ALA A 626 -39.60 -4.09 19.97
C ALA A 626 -38.14 -4.42 20.39
N GLY A 627 -37.15 -3.68 19.88
CA GLY A 627 -35.72 -3.94 20.08
C GLY A 627 -35.16 -5.13 19.29
N LEU A 628 -35.84 -5.53 18.21
CA LEU A 628 -35.40 -6.57 17.28
C LEU A 628 -34.42 -6.05 16.20
N LEU A 629 -34.50 -4.76 15.89
CA LEU A 629 -33.51 -4.00 15.12
C LEU A 629 -32.53 -3.35 16.09
#